data_AF-A0A1V2LRB8-F1
#
_entry.id   AF-A0A1V2LRB8-F1
#
_cell.length_a   1.000
_cell.length_b   1.000
_cell.length_c   1.000
_cell.angle_alpha   90.00
_cell.angle_beta   90.00
_cell.angle_gamma   90.00
#
_symmetry.space_group_name_H-M   'P 1'
#
loop_
_entity.id
_entity.type
_entity.pdbx_description
1 polymer ?
#
loop_
_entity_poly.entity_id
_entity_poly.type
_entity_poly.pdbx_seq_one_letter_code
_entity_poly.pdbx_strand_id
1 'polypeptide(L)' 'MLCWDISDRYTIQQILDDTYLKDIRNLDEEPSREESFDFSFEWKARTINDMKLLLHEEVETFKQRKKMVVPKYYGS' A
#
# COMPACT_ATOMS: atom_id res chain seq x y z
N MET A 1 -0.58 -6.71 22.50
CA MET A 1 -0.78 -5.46 21.72
C MET A 1 -1.01 -4.24 22.60
N LEU A 2 -1.72 -4.34 23.72
CA LEU A 2 -1.93 -3.20 24.61
C LEU A 2 -0.76 -3.06 25.60
N CYS A 3 0.15 -2.15 25.27
CA CYS A 3 1.27 -1.73 26.12
C CYS A 3 1.31 -0.20 26.17
N TRP A 4 1.69 0.35 27.33
CA TRP A 4 1.86 1.80 27.52
C TRP A 4 3.02 2.34 26.70
N ASP A 5 4.16 1.65 26.75
CA ASP A 5 5.29 1.94 25.87
C ASP A 5 5.02 1.39 24.47
N ILE A 6 5.37 2.18 23.45
CA ILE A 6 5.25 1.81 22.05
C ILE A 6 6.32 0.78 21.68
N SER A 7 7.52 0.90 22.27
CA SER A 7 8.64 0.00 21.99
C SER A 7 8.38 -1.44 22.47
N ASP A 8 7.51 -1.59 23.47
CA ASP A 8 7.08 -2.89 24.00
C ASP A 8 5.94 -3.54 23.17
N ARG A 9 5.42 -2.84 22.16
CA ARG A 9 4.35 -3.41 21.31
C ARG A 9 4.97 -4.37 20.31
N TYR A 10 4.34 -5.53 20.17
CA TYR A 10 4.72 -6.48 19.13
C TYR A 10 4.65 -5.84 17.74
N THR A 11 5.66 -6.14 16.95
CA THR A 11 5.66 -5.89 15.52
C THR A 11 4.64 -6.78 14.81
N ILE A 12 4.22 -6.39 13.61
CA ILE A 12 3.29 -7.20 12.80
C ILE A 12 3.84 -8.62 12.61
N GLN A 13 5.13 -8.75 12.31
CA GLN A 13 5.75 -10.07 12.09
C GLN A 13 5.64 -10.96 13.33
N GLN A 14 5.94 -10.43 14.51
CA GLN A 14 5.85 -11.18 15.77
C GLN A 14 4.42 -11.65 16.08
N ILE A 15 3.41 -10.90 15.66
CA ILE A 15 2.00 -11.26 15.87
C ILE A 15 1.57 -12.35 14.93
N LEU A 16 1.97 -12.25 13.67
CA LEU A 16 1.64 -13.25 12.67
C LEU A 16 2.29 -14.61 12.96
N ASP A 17 3.34 -14.63 13.78
CA ASP A 17 3.99 -15.85 14.28
C ASP A 17 3.38 -16.35 15.61
N ASP A 18 2.38 -15.65 16.17
CA ASP A 18 1.70 -16.06 17.40
C ASP A 18 0.85 -17.32 17.19
N THR A 19 0.88 -18.21 18.18
CA THR A 19 0.10 -19.45 18.21
C THR A 19 -1.39 -19.26 17.96
N TYR A 20 -1.95 -18.10 18.34
CA TYR A 20 -3.36 -17.77 18.12
C TYR A 20 -3.74 -17.71 16.63
N LEU A 21 -2.82 -17.29 15.75
CA LEU A 21 -3.07 -17.15 14.31
C LEU A 21 -2.63 -18.38 13.50
N LYS A 22 -2.06 -19.39 14.16
CA LYS A 22 -1.44 -20.56 13.50
C LYS A 22 -2.39 -21.29 12.54
N ASP A 23 -3.67 -21.36 12.87
CA ASP A 23 -4.67 -22.09 12.08
C ASP A 23 -5.07 -21.36 10.78
N ILE A 24 -4.76 -20.07 10.67
CA ILE A 24 -5.09 -19.22 9.51
C ILE A 24 -3.87 -18.59 8.85
N ARG A 25 -2.67 -18.80 9.40
CA ARG A 25 -1.42 -18.22 8.90
C ARG A 25 -1.07 -18.82 7.54
N ASN A 26 -0.92 -17.97 6.53
CA ASN A 26 -0.56 -18.41 5.18
C ASN A 26 0.46 -17.44 4.55
N LEU A 27 1.71 -17.89 4.43
CA LEU A 27 2.79 -17.05 3.89
C LEU A 27 2.59 -16.70 2.41
N ASP A 28 1.96 -17.57 1.63
CA ASP A 28 1.75 -17.36 0.20
C ASP A 28 0.67 -16.31 -0.08
N GLU A 29 -0.25 -16.10 0.87
CA GLU A 29 -1.34 -15.12 0.80
C GLU A 29 -1.04 -13.82 1.56
N GLU A 30 0.12 -13.72 2.20
CA GLU A 30 0.53 -12.57 2.99
C GLU A 30 1.80 -11.90 2.41
N PRO A 31 1.70 -11.28 1.22
CA PRO A 31 2.85 -10.66 0.56
C PRO A 31 3.32 -9.42 1.32
N SER A 32 4.63 -9.28 1.44
CA SER A 32 5.27 -8.03 1.85
C SER A 32 5.58 -7.18 0.61
N ARG A 33 5.60 -5.85 0.80
CA ARG A 33 6.05 -4.93 -0.24
C ARG A 33 7.52 -4.60 0.02
N GLU A 34 8.39 -4.87 -0.95
CA GLU A 34 9.82 -4.58 -0.83
C GLU A 34 10.10 -3.07 -0.84
N GLU A 35 9.34 -2.31 -1.62
CA GLU A 35 9.48 -0.87 -1.74
C GLU A 35 8.66 -0.14 -0.67
N SER A 36 9.35 0.69 0.10
CA SER A 36 8.72 1.68 0.98
C SER A 36 7.90 2.68 0.17
N PHE A 37 6.78 3.11 0.74
CA PHE A 37 6.00 4.18 0.15
C PHE A 37 6.76 5.52 0.25
N ASP A 38 6.83 6.28 -0.84
CA ASP A 38 7.47 7.59 -0.87
C ASP A 38 6.53 8.69 -0.35
N PHE A 39 6.81 9.19 0.85
CA PHE A 39 6.07 10.31 1.46
C PHE A 39 6.53 11.69 0.98
N SER A 40 7.38 11.79 -0.06
CA SER A 40 7.89 13.07 -0.56
C SER A 40 6.79 14.04 -1.04
N PHE A 41 5.60 13.52 -1.38
CA PHE A 41 4.46 14.33 -1.80
C PHE A 41 3.99 15.32 -0.71
N GLU A 42 4.13 14.98 0.56
CA GLU A 42 3.75 15.85 1.69
C GLU A 42 4.55 17.16 1.67
N TRP A 43 5.80 17.10 1.23
CA TRP A 43 6.66 18.28 1.11
C TRP A 43 6.43 19.06 -0.17
N LYS A 44 5.90 18.42 -1.22
CA LYS A 44 5.67 18.99 -2.55
C LYS A 44 4.32 19.71 -2.64
N ALA A 45 3.26 19.14 -2.06
CA ALA A 45 1.91 19.71 -2.10
C ALA A 45 1.60 20.51 -0.82
N ARG A 46 2.14 21.73 -0.73
CA ARG A 46 2.02 22.57 0.49
C ARG A 46 0.76 23.44 0.52
N THR A 47 0.14 23.67 -0.64
CA THR A 47 -1.10 24.44 -0.75
C THR A 47 -2.27 23.59 -1.27
N ILE A 48 -3.49 24.09 -1.07
CA ILE A 48 -4.70 23.45 -1.61
C ILE A 48 -4.63 23.34 -3.14
N ASN A 49 -4.03 24.33 -3.81
CA ASN A 49 -3.90 24.31 -5.26
C ASN A 49 -2.91 23.23 -5.72
N ASP A 50 -1.79 23.07 -5.03
CA ASP A 50 -0.81 22.01 -5.33
C ASP A 50 -1.43 20.63 -5.13
N MET A 51 -2.22 20.46 -4.06
CA MET A 51 -2.95 19.22 -3.82
C MET A 51 -3.96 18.92 -4.93
N LYS A 52 -4.68 19.93 -5.42
CA LYS A 52 -5.63 19.78 -6.53
C LYS A 52 -4.92 19.33 -7.81
N LEU A 53 -3.76 19.90 -8.12
CA LEU A 53 -2.95 19.52 -9.28
C LEU A 53 -2.42 18.08 -9.13
N LEU A 54 -1.86 17.75 -7.98
CA LEU A 54 -1.34 16.41 -7.69
C LEU A 54 -2.42 15.34 -7.85
N LEU A 55 -3.61 15.56 -7.28
CA LEU A 55 -4.73 14.63 -7.41
C LEU A 55 -5.20 14.47 -8.86
N HIS A 56 -5.23 15.56 -9.61
CA HIS A 56 -5.56 15.51 -11.04
C HIS A 56 -4.54 14.66 -11.82
N GLU A 57 -3.25 14.86 -11.57
CA GLU A 57 -2.16 14.08 -12.18
C GLU A 57 -2.24 12.59 -11.83
N GLU A 58 -2.52 12.24 -10.57
CA GLU A 58 -2.66 10.85 -10.14
C GLU A 58 -3.85 10.16 -10.83
N VAL A 59 -4.99 10.85 -10.96
CA VAL A 59 -6.16 10.33 -11.67
C VAL A 59 -5.85 10.10 -13.16
N GLU A 60 -5.18 11.03 -13.82
CA GLU A 60 -4.79 10.85 -15.22
C GLU A 60 -3.77 9.72 -15.40
N THR A 61 -2.79 9.62 -14.51
CA THR A 61 -1.81 8.52 -14.48
C THR A 61 -2.50 7.17 -14.28
N PHE A 62 -3.45 7.10 -13.35
CA PHE A 62 -4.25 5.90 -13.11
C PHE A 62 -5.05 5.49 -14.35
N LYS A 63 -5.72 6.44 -15.02
CA LYS A 63 -6.47 6.18 -16.27
C LYS A 63 -5.55 5.64 -17.37
N GLN A 64 -4.35 6.21 -17.52
CA GLN A 64 -3.38 5.74 -18.51
C GLN A 64 -2.92 4.32 -18.22
N ARG A 65 -2.54 4.02 -16.96
CA ARG A 65 -2.19 2.65 -16.52
C ARG A 65 -3.33 1.66 -16.79
N LYS A 66 -4.57 2.02 -16.47
CA LYS A 66 -5.75 1.18 -16.73
C LYS A 66 -5.93 0.86 -18.22
N LYS A 67 -5.67 1.80 -19.12
CA LYS A 67 -5.76 1.57 -20.58
C LYS A 67 -4.67 0.60 -21.09
N MET A 68 -3.50 0.57 -20.46
CA MET A 68 -2.39 -0.31 -20.84
C MET A 68 -2.59 -1.76 -20.37
N VAL A 69 -3.36 -2.00 -19.31
CA VAL A 69 -3.53 -3.31 -18.67
C VAL A 69 -4.69 -4.14 -19.27
N VAL A 70 -5.43 -3.64 -20.26
CA VAL A 70 -6.43 -4.46 -20.97
C VAL A 70 -5.73 -5.28 -22.07
N PRO A 71 -5.53 -6.60 -21.93
CA PRO A 71 -5.09 -7.41 -23.05
C PRO A 71 -6.26 -7.47 -24.04
N LYS A 72 -6.02 -7.12 -25.30
CA LYS A 72 -7.00 -7.32 -26.38
C LYS A 72 -7.14 -8.83 -26.66
N TYR A 73 -7.92 -9.54 -25.85
CA TYR A 73 -8.48 -10.83 -26.28
C TYR A 73 -9.87 -10.59 -26.87
N TYR A 74 -9.89 -10.16 -28.13
CA TYR A 74 -11.03 -10.38 -29.02
C TYR A 74 -10.50 -10.68 -30.42
N GLY A 75 -10.78 -11.90 -30.91
CA GLY A 75 -10.94 -12.19 -32.34
C GLY A 75 -9.80 -12.94 -33.02
N SER A 76 -9.89 -14.27 -33.08
CA SER A 76 -10.01 -15.05 -34.32
C SER A 76 -10.65 -16.40 -33.99
#